data_AF-A0A0Q4F0U4-F1
#
_entry.id   AF-A0A0Q4F0U4-F1
#
_cell.length_a   1.000
_cell.length_b   1.000
_cell.length_c   1.000
_cell.angle_alpha   90.00
_cell.angle_beta   90.00
_cell.angle_gamma   90.00
#
_symmetry.space_group_name_H-M   'P 1'
#
loop_
_entity.id
_entity.type
_entity.pdbx_description
1 polymer ?
#
loop_
_entity_poly.entity_id
_entity_poly.type
_entity_poly.pdbx_seq_one_letter_code
_entity_poly.pdbx_strand_id
1 'polypeptide(L)'
;MKRKLSVIAVLCCSVLAYSQVGINTQAPQATLDVTAKNTNGTTPEGFIPPRLTGNQVQAADAQYGVNQRGAIIYITAPVTSSSTKTANITSEGYYYFNGSLWQNMGISSAPSLILPNYANNGAGITLTPSNWLNWNYTGTSITLPANSKYIINLTQFLRIGTMPANQSFRITTSFADSNTATFSPSPDLVLAQYSTSSCGPLSIHGELQGKFIINNISSNPKTYYFFAGSANVIGYTDPITNFGGKTYNIDIMYATRVN
;
A
#
# COMPACT_ATOMS: atom_id res chain seq x y z
N MET A 1 64.76 -40.68 0.23
CA MET A 1 63.64 -40.12 -0.56
C MET A 1 62.25 -40.51 -0.03
N LYS A 2 62.02 -41.71 0.50
CA LYS A 2 60.68 -42.19 0.95
C LYS A 2 59.98 -41.29 1.98
N ARG A 3 60.71 -40.74 2.98
CA ARG A 3 60.13 -39.83 4.01
C ARG A 3 59.73 -38.43 3.50
N LYS A 4 60.37 -37.94 2.43
CA LYS A 4 60.03 -36.63 1.83
C LYS A 4 58.80 -36.72 0.93
N LEU A 5 58.56 -37.88 0.33
CA LEU A 5 57.40 -38.14 -0.52
C LEU A 5 56.08 -38.18 0.29
N SER A 6 56.12 -38.71 1.52
CA SER A 6 54.96 -38.75 2.42
C SER A 6 54.49 -37.38 2.88
N VAL A 7 55.42 -36.44 3.13
CA VAL A 7 55.09 -35.07 3.57
C VAL A 7 54.44 -34.28 2.44
N ILE A 8 54.91 -34.43 1.20
CA ILE A 8 54.32 -33.79 0.02
C ILE A 8 52.92 -34.35 -0.25
N ALA A 9 52.69 -35.65 -0.08
CA ALA A 9 51.36 -36.26 -0.23
C ALA A 9 50.35 -35.71 0.79
N VAL A 10 50.73 -35.53 2.05
CA VAL A 10 49.86 -34.94 3.08
C VAL A 10 49.58 -33.45 2.80
N LEU A 11 50.58 -32.69 2.32
CA LEU A 11 50.42 -31.29 1.95
C LEU A 11 49.56 -31.08 0.69
N CYS A 12 49.54 -32.04 -0.24
CA CYS A 12 48.68 -32.02 -1.42
C CYS A 12 47.24 -32.47 -1.14
N CYS A 13 46.97 -33.17 -0.03
CA CYS A 13 45.61 -33.56 0.35
C CYS A 13 44.82 -32.46 1.07
N SER A 14 45.49 -31.45 1.66
CA SER A 14 44.82 -30.35 2.37
C SER A 14 44.14 -29.33 1.44
N VAL A 15 44.50 -29.31 0.15
CA VAL A 15 43.92 -28.41 -0.87
C VAL A 15 42.62 -28.92 -1.50
N LEU A 16 42.10 -30.08 -1.07
CA LEU A 16 40.84 -30.65 -1.55
C LEU A 16 39.68 -30.59 -0.54
N ALA A 17 39.89 -29.97 0.63
CA ALA A 17 38.81 -29.74 1.58
C ALA A 17 38.01 -28.49 1.18
N TYR A 18 36.84 -28.70 0.56
CA TYR A 18 35.89 -27.61 0.30
C TYR A 18 35.55 -26.89 1.61
N SER A 19 35.88 -25.61 1.70
CA SER A 19 35.71 -24.75 2.89
C SER A 19 34.26 -24.27 3.11
N GLN A 20 33.26 -25.05 2.69
CA GLN A 20 31.84 -24.72 2.86
C GLN A 20 31.37 -25.11 4.26
N VAL A 21 30.66 -24.18 4.93
CA VAL A 21 30.30 -24.31 6.35
C VAL A 21 28.83 -24.73 6.46
N GLY A 22 28.59 -26.00 6.74
CA GLY A 22 27.28 -26.50 7.18
C GLY A 22 27.20 -26.53 8.71
N ILE A 23 26.09 -26.05 9.29
CA ILE A 23 25.74 -26.26 10.69
C ILE A 23 24.56 -27.23 10.73
N ASN A 24 24.75 -28.37 11.39
CA ASN A 24 23.79 -29.49 11.45
C ASN A 24 23.46 -30.17 10.08
N THR A 25 24.25 -29.93 9.02
CA THR A 25 24.10 -30.58 7.70
C THR A 25 25.44 -31.11 7.18
N GLN A 26 25.43 -32.33 6.62
CA GLN A 26 26.61 -32.95 6.00
C GLN A 26 26.76 -32.61 4.51
N ALA A 27 25.70 -32.08 3.89
CA ALA A 27 25.66 -31.75 2.47
C ALA A 27 25.12 -30.31 2.28
N PRO A 28 25.90 -29.28 2.70
CA PRO A 28 25.45 -27.90 2.65
C PRO A 28 25.10 -27.48 1.21
N GLN A 29 23.96 -26.83 1.04
CA GLN A 29 23.45 -26.34 -0.25
C GLN A 29 23.84 -24.88 -0.56
N ALA A 30 24.54 -24.23 0.38
CA ALA A 30 25.04 -22.87 0.26
C ALA A 30 26.38 -22.75 1.00
N THR A 31 27.09 -21.63 0.82
CA THR A 31 28.35 -21.36 1.53
C THR A 31 28.20 -21.42 3.06
N LEU A 32 27.06 -20.95 3.57
CA LEU A 32 26.58 -21.18 4.94
C LEU A 32 25.19 -21.79 4.86
N ASP A 33 25.04 -23.03 5.33
CA ASP A 33 23.76 -23.74 5.39
C ASP A 33 23.50 -24.15 6.85
N VAL A 34 22.41 -23.69 7.43
CA VAL A 34 22.03 -23.95 8.83
C VAL A 34 20.72 -24.71 8.84
N THR A 35 20.77 -25.98 9.22
CA THR A 35 19.59 -26.83 9.34
C THR A 35 19.17 -27.00 10.80
N ALA A 36 17.86 -27.23 11.00
CA ALA A 36 17.31 -27.49 12.32
C ALA A 36 17.93 -28.76 12.92
N LYS A 37 18.29 -28.72 14.21
CA LYS A 37 18.75 -29.91 14.92
C LYS A 37 17.59 -30.87 15.19
N ASN A 38 16.44 -30.34 15.61
CA ASN A 38 15.21 -31.12 15.76
C ASN A 38 14.03 -30.39 15.08
N THR A 39 13.12 -31.16 14.49
CA THR A 39 11.87 -30.64 13.88
C THR A 39 10.63 -30.91 14.74
N ASN A 40 10.81 -31.36 15.98
CA ASN A 40 9.75 -31.75 16.91
C ASN A 40 9.41 -30.67 17.96
N GLY A 41 9.99 -29.47 17.84
CA GLY A 41 9.72 -28.35 18.76
C GLY A 41 10.39 -28.44 20.13
N THR A 42 11.30 -29.39 20.36
CA THR A 42 11.98 -29.55 21.66
C THR A 42 13.17 -28.61 21.86
N THR A 43 13.60 -27.91 20.81
CA THR A 43 14.74 -26.99 20.80
C THR A 43 14.40 -25.68 20.11
N PRO A 44 14.93 -24.53 20.58
CA PRO A 44 14.77 -23.26 19.89
C PRO A 44 15.69 -23.20 18.67
N GLU A 45 15.16 -23.59 17.52
CA GLU A 45 15.87 -23.51 16.23
C GLU A 45 15.87 -22.06 15.70
N GLY A 46 16.96 -21.65 15.06
CA GLY A 46 17.04 -20.34 14.41
C GLY A 46 18.45 -19.83 14.20
N PHE A 47 18.54 -18.69 13.52
CA PHE A 47 19.78 -17.92 13.33
C PHE A 47 19.59 -16.53 13.92
N ILE A 48 20.49 -16.11 14.81
CA ILE A 48 20.49 -14.77 15.39
C ILE A 48 21.65 -13.98 14.77
N PRO A 49 21.38 -12.97 13.91
CA PRO A 49 22.41 -12.07 13.44
C PRO A 49 22.86 -11.10 14.55
N PRO A 50 23.93 -10.32 14.34
CA PRO A 50 24.35 -9.29 15.29
C PRO A 50 23.21 -8.34 15.65
N ARG A 51 23.08 -8.03 16.95
CA ARG A 51 22.08 -7.10 17.49
C ARG A 51 22.74 -5.76 17.79
N LEU A 52 22.21 -4.68 17.24
CA LEU A 52 22.76 -3.33 17.37
C LEU A 52 21.63 -2.32 17.56
N THR A 53 21.88 -1.18 18.21
CA THR A 53 20.96 -0.03 18.14
C THR A 53 21.17 0.73 16.84
N GLY A 54 20.17 1.49 16.39
CA GLY A 54 20.30 2.37 15.22
C GLY A 54 21.46 3.36 15.36
N ASN A 55 21.70 3.87 16.57
CA ASN A 55 22.83 4.76 16.86
C ASN A 55 24.19 4.06 16.73
N GLN A 56 24.31 2.78 17.13
CA GLN A 56 25.55 2.01 16.93
C GLN A 56 25.83 1.78 15.44
N VAL A 57 24.79 1.54 14.65
CA VAL A 57 24.91 1.36 13.19
C VAL A 57 25.31 2.67 12.51
N GLN A 58 24.68 3.78 12.91
CA GLN A 58 24.99 5.12 12.41
C GLN A 58 26.42 5.54 12.74
N ALA A 59 26.89 5.28 13.96
CA ALA A 59 28.29 5.51 14.35
C ALA A 59 29.29 4.69 13.51
N ALA A 60 28.86 3.55 12.97
CA ALA A 60 29.65 2.68 12.10
C ALA A 60 29.45 2.96 10.60
N ASP A 61 28.82 4.07 10.20
CA ASP A 61 28.50 4.39 8.80
C ASP A 61 29.69 4.26 7.84
N ALA A 62 30.88 4.70 8.28
CA ALA A 62 32.11 4.62 7.48
C ALA A 62 32.56 3.18 7.19
N GLN A 63 32.13 2.21 8.00
CA GLN A 63 32.50 0.79 7.89
C GLN A 63 31.58 0.00 6.94
N TYR A 64 30.38 0.52 6.65
CA TYR A 64 29.44 -0.12 5.74
C TYR A 64 29.62 0.41 4.32
N GLY A 65 30.53 -0.23 3.57
CA GLY A 65 30.81 0.05 2.16
C GLY A 65 30.24 -1.01 1.22
N VAL A 66 30.71 -1.00 -0.03
CA VAL A 66 30.26 -1.94 -1.08
C VAL A 66 30.42 -3.41 -0.66
N ASN A 67 31.47 -3.74 0.10
CA ASN A 67 31.77 -5.10 0.54
C ASN A 67 30.82 -5.63 1.62
N GLN A 68 30.07 -4.76 2.30
CA GLN A 68 29.10 -5.13 3.33
C GLN A 68 27.67 -5.21 2.78
N ARG A 69 27.47 -5.02 1.46
CA ARG A 69 26.15 -5.20 0.84
C ARG A 69 25.66 -6.63 1.06
N GLY A 70 24.44 -6.76 1.58
CA GLY A 70 23.84 -8.03 1.99
C GLY A 70 24.06 -8.38 3.46
N ALA A 71 24.79 -7.56 4.24
CA ALA A 71 24.89 -7.74 5.68
C ALA A 71 23.50 -7.64 6.34
N ILE A 72 23.18 -8.57 7.23
CA ILE A 72 21.92 -8.64 7.97
C ILE A 72 22.21 -8.41 9.45
N ILE A 73 21.43 -7.54 10.08
CA ILE A 73 21.48 -7.26 11.52
C ILE A 73 20.06 -7.17 12.08
N TYR A 74 19.95 -7.31 13.39
CA TYR A 74 18.74 -6.99 14.13
C TYR A 74 18.92 -5.67 14.88
N ILE A 75 18.08 -4.70 14.58
CA ILE A 75 18.05 -3.41 15.25
C ILE A 75 17.21 -3.52 16.51
N THR A 76 17.75 -3.11 17.67
CA THR A 76 17.05 -3.13 18.97
C THR A 76 16.37 -1.81 19.33
N ALA A 77 16.75 -0.70 18.70
CA ALA A 77 16.17 0.63 18.91
C ALA A 77 16.41 1.53 17.69
N PRO A 78 15.52 2.49 17.37
CA PRO A 78 15.68 3.39 16.23
C PRO A 78 16.91 4.31 16.35
N VAL A 79 17.35 4.87 15.22
CA VAL A 79 18.37 5.92 15.23
C VAL A 79 17.76 7.26 15.68
N THR A 80 18.45 7.99 16.55
CA THR A 80 17.95 9.29 17.05
C THR A 80 18.29 10.46 16.12
N SER A 81 19.41 10.37 15.40
CA SER A 81 19.82 11.33 14.36
C SER A 81 20.25 10.55 13.12
N SER A 82 19.38 10.48 12.12
CA SER A 82 19.64 9.67 10.94
C SER A 82 20.71 10.29 10.04
N SER A 83 21.53 9.42 9.47
CA SER A 83 22.35 9.73 8.29
C SER A 83 21.63 9.28 7.03
N THR A 84 22.23 9.52 5.86
CA THR A 84 21.72 8.94 4.61
C THR A 84 21.59 7.42 4.74
N LYS A 85 22.62 6.70 5.23
CA LYS A 85 22.61 5.24 5.32
C LYS A 85 21.57 4.68 6.29
N THR A 86 21.32 5.39 7.40
CA THR A 86 20.45 4.94 8.48
C THR A 86 19.05 5.55 8.45
N ALA A 87 18.70 6.29 7.39
CA ALA A 87 17.42 6.98 7.23
C ALA A 87 16.19 6.10 7.47
N ASN A 88 16.27 4.81 7.14
CA ASN A 88 15.14 3.88 7.26
C ASN A 88 15.12 3.12 8.60
N ILE A 89 16.08 3.32 9.51
CA ILE A 89 16.13 2.64 10.81
C ILE A 89 15.22 3.36 11.81
N THR A 90 13.91 3.25 11.60
CA THR A 90 12.87 3.99 12.36
C THR A 90 12.20 3.15 13.44
N SER A 91 12.47 1.85 13.49
CA SER A 91 11.96 0.94 14.51
C SER A 91 12.89 -0.25 14.74
N GLU A 92 12.67 -0.96 15.85
CA GLU A 92 13.20 -2.31 16.08
C GLU A 92 12.85 -3.26 14.92
N GLY A 93 13.73 -4.19 14.58
CA GLY A 93 13.47 -5.23 13.57
C GLY A 93 14.72 -5.70 12.81
N TYR A 94 14.53 -6.59 11.83
CA TYR A 94 15.60 -7.06 10.96
C TYR A 94 15.86 -6.06 9.83
N TYR A 95 17.14 -5.81 9.53
CA TYR A 95 17.56 -4.93 8.45
C TYR A 95 18.70 -5.57 7.65
N TYR A 96 18.72 -5.30 6.34
CA TYR A 96 19.86 -5.60 5.48
C TYR A 96 20.46 -4.34 4.87
N PHE A 97 21.77 -4.33 4.66
CA PHE A 97 22.44 -3.22 3.98
C PHE A 97 22.40 -3.44 2.46
N ASN A 98 21.75 -2.55 1.72
CA ASN A 98 21.65 -2.68 0.25
C ASN A 98 22.86 -2.10 -0.52
N GLY A 99 23.86 -1.59 0.19
CA GLY A 99 25.03 -0.90 -0.38
C GLY A 99 24.96 0.62 -0.26
N SER A 100 23.80 1.18 0.07
CA SER A 100 23.60 2.63 0.26
C SER A 100 22.74 2.97 1.46
N LEU A 101 21.72 2.16 1.76
CA LEU A 101 20.77 2.34 2.84
C LEU A 101 20.60 1.01 3.58
N TRP A 102 20.34 1.10 4.89
CA TRP A 102 19.75 0.00 5.63
C TRP A 102 18.28 -0.12 5.26
N GLN A 103 17.82 -1.32 4.92
CA GLN A 103 16.45 -1.58 4.51
C GLN A 103 15.81 -2.54 5.50
N ASN A 104 14.60 -2.22 5.96
CA ASN A 104 13.83 -3.09 6.84
C ASN A 104 13.44 -4.37 6.06
N MET A 105 13.66 -5.53 6.68
CA MET A 105 13.31 -6.86 6.13
C MET A 105 11.92 -7.32 6.55
N GLY A 106 11.29 -6.62 7.48
CA GLY A 106 9.88 -6.79 7.76
C GLY A 106 9.07 -6.50 6.50
N ILE A 107 7.94 -7.20 6.38
CA ILE A 107 6.98 -6.95 5.32
C ILE A 107 6.61 -5.46 5.45
N SER A 108 7.02 -4.63 4.49
CA SER A 108 6.35 -3.36 4.20
C SER A 108 4.91 -3.76 3.99
N SER A 109 4.08 -3.56 5.02
CA SER A 109 2.77 -4.16 5.19
C SER A 109 2.12 -4.38 3.84
N ALA A 110 1.83 -5.64 3.48
CA ALA A 110 0.92 -5.90 2.36
C ALA A 110 -0.24 -4.90 2.53
N PRO A 111 -0.61 -4.13 1.49
CA PRO A 111 -1.51 -3.01 1.64
C PRO A 111 -2.69 -3.51 2.46
N SER A 112 -2.82 -3.00 3.69
CA SER A 112 -3.91 -3.42 4.54
C SER A 112 -5.16 -3.03 3.76
N LEU A 113 -5.89 -4.02 3.28
CA LEU A 113 -7.18 -3.79 2.68
C LEU A 113 -8.08 -3.34 3.82
N ILE A 114 -8.21 -2.03 4.00
CA ILE A 114 -9.06 -1.50 5.04
C ILE A 114 -10.48 -1.44 4.47
N LEU A 115 -11.17 -2.58 4.59
CA LEU A 115 -12.62 -2.69 4.39
C LEU A 115 -13.35 -2.03 5.58
N PRO A 116 -14.60 -1.62 5.39
CA PRO A 116 -15.06 -0.25 5.13
C PRO A 116 -15.06 0.69 6.35
N ASN A 117 -14.24 0.48 7.39
CA ASN A 117 -14.35 1.26 8.64
C ASN A 117 -14.01 2.77 8.48
N TYR A 118 -13.52 3.19 7.31
CA TYR A 118 -13.31 4.60 6.97
C TYR A 118 -14.42 5.21 6.14
N ALA A 119 -15.19 4.40 5.40
CA ALA A 119 -16.22 4.89 4.51
C ALA A 119 -17.57 4.95 5.26
N ASN A 120 -18.11 6.14 5.44
CA ASN A 120 -19.49 6.30 5.86
C ASN A 120 -20.35 6.29 4.59
N ASN A 121 -20.93 5.14 4.25
CA ASN A 121 -21.86 5.06 3.13
C ASN A 121 -23.25 5.54 3.59
N GLY A 122 -23.62 6.75 3.15
CA GLY A 122 -24.91 7.37 3.41
C GLY A 122 -26.06 6.71 2.65
N ALA A 123 -27.26 7.27 2.76
CA ALA A 123 -28.45 6.78 2.06
C ALA A 123 -28.45 7.08 0.55
N GLY A 124 -27.47 7.87 0.08
CA GLY A 124 -27.44 8.41 -1.27
C GLY A 124 -28.39 9.61 -1.42
N ILE A 125 -28.35 10.22 -2.60
CA ILE A 125 -29.22 11.36 -2.94
C ILE A 125 -30.07 11.04 -4.18
N THR A 126 -31.19 11.74 -4.30
CA THR A 126 -31.96 11.80 -5.53
C THR A 126 -31.54 13.04 -6.33
N LEU A 127 -31.05 12.81 -7.54
CA LEU A 127 -30.64 13.83 -8.48
C LEU A 127 -31.76 14.05 -9.49
N THR A 128 -32.29 15.26 -9.52
CA THR A 128 -33.40 15.70 -10.39
C THR A 128 -32.90 16.69 -11.43
N PRO A 129 -33.65 16.93 -12.53
CA PRO A 129 -33.27 17.92 -13.54
C PRO A 129 -32.85 19.28 -12.99
N SER A 130 -33.46 19.71 -11.88
CA SER A 130 -33.17 20.97 -11.19
C SER A 130 -31.81 21.03 -10.48
N ASN A 131 -31.16 19.91 -10.17
CA ASN A 131 -29.92 19.89 -9.39
C ASN A 131 -28.76 19.12 -10.06
N TRP A 132 -28.96 18.57 -11.26
CA TRP A 132 -27.95 17.83 -12.02
C TRP A 132 -26.68 18.62 -12.34
N LEU A 133 -26.82 19.93 -12.58
CA LEU A 133 -25.68 20.81 -12.87
C LEU A 133 -24.94 21.20 -11.58
N ASN A 134 -25.67 21.27 -10.46
CA ASN A 134 -25.09 21.59 -9.17
C ASN A 134 -24.28 20.40 -8.65
N TRP A 135 -23.29 20.69 -7.83
CA TRP A 135 -22.58 19.67 -7.08
C TRP A 135 -23.32 19.39 -5.78
N ASN A 136 -23.68 18.12 -5.58
CA ASN A 136 -24.47 17.67 -4.46
C ASN A 136 -23.67 16.66 -3.64
N TYR A 137 -23.59 16.89 -2.33
CA TYR A 137 -23.03 15.91 -1.40
C TYR A 137 -23.92 14.67 -1.37
N THR A 138 -23.37 13.48 -1.61
CA THR A 138 -24.18 12.26 -1.74
C THR A 138 -24.61 11.66 -0.39
N GLY A 139 -24.15 12.25 0.72
CA GLY A 139 -24.28 11.64 2.04
C GLY A 139 -23.17 10.64 2.37
N THR A 140 -22.27 10.34 1.42
CA THR A 140 -21.16 9.39 1.61
C THR A 140 -19.84 10.09 1.77
N SER A 141 -19.02 9.64 2.72
CA SER A 141 -17.69 10.20 2.96
C SER A 141 -16.68 9.13 3.33
N ILE A 142 -15.40 9.50 3.31
CA ILE A 142 -14.31 8.65 3.79
C ILE A 142 -13.36 9.42 4.70
N THR A 143 -13.05 8.88 5.88
CA THR A 143 -12.09 9.49 6.82
C THR A 143 -10.75 8.77 6.73
N LEU A 144 -9.70 9.48 6.29
CA LEU A 144 -8.36 8.92 6.18
C LEU A 144 -7.48 9.38 7.36
N PRO A 145 -6.60 8.51 7.89
CA PRO A 145 -5.65 8.88 8.95
C PRO A 145 -4.73 10.06 8.56
N ALA A 146 -4.14 10.70 9.57
CA ALA A 146 -3.11 11.72 9.38
C ALA A 146 -1.89 11.18 8.59
N ASN A 147 -1.21 12.06 7.85
CA ASN A 147 0.02 11.76 7.11
C ASN A 147 -0.05 10.44 6.33
N SER A 148 -1.10 10.26 5.54
CA SER A 148 -1.38 8.99 4.88
C SER A 148 -1.85 9.16 3.45
N LYS A 149 -1.52 8.17 2.61
CA LYS A 149 -1.88 8.14 1.19
C LYS A 149 -2.69 6.88 0.89
N TYR A 150 -3.81 7.05 0.21
CA TYR A 150 -4.71 5.96 -0.12
C TYR A 150 -5.22 6.05 -1.56
N ILE A 151 -5.39 4.89 -2.20
CA ILE A 151 -6.22 4.75 -3.39
C ILE A 151 -7.65 4.47 -2.92
N ILE A 152 -8.58 5.31 -3.32
CA ILE A 152 -10.01 5.14 -3.09
C ILE A 152 -10.59 4.45 -4.34
N ASN A 153 -11.08 3.24 -4.17
CA ASN A 153 -11.79 2.51 -5.21
C ASN A 153 -13.29 2.71 -5.02
N LEU A 154 -13.97 3.09 -6.09
CA LEU A 154 -15.42 3.29 -6.11
C LEU A 154 -16.07 2.49 -7.23
N THR A 155 -17.18 1.87 -6.88
CA THR A 155 -18.19 1.37 -7.81
C THR A 155 -19.52 2.00 -7.41
N GLN A 156 -20.13 2.80 -8.29
CA GLN A 156 -21.43 3.43 -8.03
C GLN A 156 -22.40 3.14 -9.17
N PHE A 157 -23.61 2.78 -8.82
CA PHE A 157 -24.66 2.42 -9.74
C PHE A 157 -25.52 3.63 -10.08
N LEU A 158 -25.67 3.90 -11.36
CA LEU A 158 -26.56 4.94 -11.86
C LEU A 158 -27.97 4.34 -12.02
N ARG A 159 -28.81 4.55 -11.01
CA ARG A 159 -30.21 4.10 -10.99
C ARG A 159 -31.05 5.03 -11.84
N ILE A 160 -31.05 4.75 -13.12
CA ILE A 160 -31.99 5.33 -14.07
C ILE A 160 -33.10 4.30 -14.35
N GLY A 161 -34.22 4.78 -14.88
CA GLY A 161 -35.17 3.90 -15.56
C GLY A 161 -34.60 3.39 -16.89
N THR A 162 -35.46 3.05 -17.84
CA THR A 162 -35.00 2.78 -19.20
C THR A 162 -34.64 4.09 -19.90
N MET A 163 -33.37 4.26 -20.29
CA MET A 163 -32.92 5.41 -21.08
C MET A 163 -33.68 5.43 -22.42
N PRO A 164 -34.43 6.50 -22.74
CA PRO A 164 -35.15 6.56 -24.01
C PRO A 164 -34.22 6.57 -25.23
N ALA A 165 -34.79 6.25 -26.40
CA ALA A 165 -34.08 6.36 -27.66
C ALA A 165 -33.58 7.80 -27.88
N ASN A 166 -32.34 7.95 -28.36
CA ASN A 166 -31.69 9.23 -28.62
C ASN A 166 -31.40 10.10 -27.39
N GLN A 167 -31.41 9.52 -26.19
CA GLN A 167 -31.07 10.23 -24.96
C GLN A 167 -29.80 9.69 -24.32
N SER A 168 -29.12 10.53 -23.57
CA SER A 168 -27.96 10.14 -22.78
C SER A 168 -27.84 10.97 -21.52
N PHE A 169 -27.18 10.40 -20.52
CA PHE A 169 -26.87 11.08 -19.28
C PHE A 169 -25.43 10.80 -18.89
N ARG A 170 -24.67 11.82 -18.48
CA ARG A 170 -23.35 11.69 -17.87
C ARG A 170 -23.34 12.48 -16.58
N ILE A 171 -22.74 11.93 -15.53
CA ILE A 171 -22.47 12.62 -14.28
C ILE A 171 -21.00 12.58 -13.92
N THR A 172 -20.55 13.64 -13.26
CA THR A 172 -19.19 13.79 -12.73
C THR A 172 -19.23 13.62 -11.22
N THR A 173 -18.21 12.99 -10.65
CA THR A 173 -18.02 12.81 -9.22
C THR A 173 -16.61 13.20 -8.79
N SER A 174 -16.47 13.55 -7.51
CA SER A 174 -15.20 13.94 -6.89
C SER A 174 -15.33 13.88 -5.36
N PHE A 175 -14.22 14.09 -4.67
CA PHE A 175 -14.18 14.36 -3.24
C PHE A 175 -13.93 15.84 -2.93
N ALA A 176 -14.50 16.32 -1.83
CA ALA A 176 -14.30 17.66 -1.27
C ALA A 176 -13.97 17.60 0.22
N ASP A 177 -13.43 18.69 0.76
CA ASP A 177 -13.04 18.82 2.18
C ASP A 177 -14.20 19.23 3.10
N SER A 178 -15.34 19.65 2.53
CA SER A 178 -16.55 20.01 3.27
C SER A 178 -17.79 19.38 2.63
N ASN A 179 -18.85 19.23 3.43
CA ASN A 179 -20.16 18.74 2.97
C ASN A 179 -21.13 19.86 2.56
N THR A 180 -20.62 21.09 2.38
CA THR A 180 -21.43 22.29 2.12
C THR A 180 -21.71 22.47 0.62
N ALA A 181 -22.69 23.32 0.29
CA ALA A 181 -23.23 23.45 -1.07
C ALA A 181 -22.25 24.04 -2.11
N THR A 182 -21.18 24.72 -1.68
CA THR A 182 -20.15 25.24 -2.60
C THR A 182 -19.06 24.20 -2.77
N PHE A 183 -19.20 23.37 -3.79
CA PHE A 183 -18.22 22.33 -4.08
C PHE A 183 -16.90 22.91 -4.61
N SER A 184 -15.80 22.42 -4.04
CA SER A 184 -14.45 22.52 -4.58
C SER A 184 -13.78 21.15 -4.39
N PRO A 185 -13.12 20.59 -5.42
CA PRO A 185 -12.35 19.37 -5.26
C PRO A 185 -11.33 19.53 -4.14
N SER A 186 -11.12 18.47 -3.36
CA SER A 186 -10.09 18.46 -2.32
C SER A 186 -8.71 18.70 -2.94
N PRO A 187 -7.88 19.60 -2.37
CA PRO A 187 -6.51 19.78 -2.81
C PRO A 187 -5.63 18.55 -2.56
N ASP A 188 -6.08 17.62 -1.70
CA ASP A 188 -5.37 16.38 -1.39
C ASP A 188 -5.59 15.30 -2.46
N LEU A 189 -6.44 15.53 -3.46
CA LEU A 189 -6.58 14.66 -4.62
C LEU A 189 -5.32 14.74 -5.50
N VAL A 190 -4.75 13.57 -5.77
CA VAL A 190 -3.51 13.43 -6.54
C VAL A 190 -3.83 12.89 -7.93
N LEU A 191 -3.29 13.55 -8.96
CA LEU A 191 -3.55 13.26 -10.39
C LEU A 191 -4.98 13.59 -10.82
N ALA A 192 -5.89 12.61 -10.72
CA ALA A 192 -7.26 12.74 -11.20
C ALA A 192 -8.16 13.37 -10.12
N GLN A 193 -8.75 14.52 -10.43
CA GLN A 193 -9.69 15.21 -9.54
C GLN A 193 -11.14 14.80 -9.77
N TYR A 194 -11.45 14.16 -10.89
CA TYR A 194 -12.82 13.83 -11.27
C TYR A 194 -12.90 12.41 -11.83
N SER A 195 -14.04 11.75 -11.62
CA SER A 195 -14.43 10.51 -12.29
C SER A 195 -15.85 10.63 -12.79
N THR A 196 -16.19 9.95 -13.88
CA THR A 196 -17.48 10.14 -14.55
C THR A 196 -18.13 8.85 -14.94
N SER A 197 -19.45 8.80 -14.85
CA SER A 197 -20.27 7.72 -15.37
C SER A 197 -21.22 8.27 -16.40
N SER A 198 -21.55 7.43 -17.38
CA SER A 198 -22.51 7.77 -18.41
C SER A 198 -23.42 6.60 -18.69
N CYS A 199 -24.61 6.92 -19.16
CA CYS A 199 -25.58 5.98 -19.66
C CYS A 199 -26.06 6.47 -21.04
N GLY A 200 -26.07 5.55 -22.01
CA GLY A 200 -26.45 5.83 -23.39
C GLY A 200 -27.86 5.31 -23.72
N PRO A 201 -28.35 5.55 -24.95
CA PRO A 201 -29.70 5.16 -25.36
C PRO A 201 -30.02 3.69 -25.08
N LEU A 202 -31.28 3.41 -24.73
CA LEU A 202 -31.82 2.05 -24.50
C LEU A 202 -31.15 1.27 -23.35
N SER A 203 -30.24 1.90 -22.61
CA SER A 203 -29.63 1.30 -21.43
C SER A 203 -30.59 1.40 -20.25
N ILE A 204 -30.66 0.34 -19.45
CA ILE A 204 -31.50 0.32 -18.24
C ILE A 204 -30.74 0.79 -17.01
N HIS A 205 -29.40 0.85 -17.07
CA HIS A 205 -28.53 1.26 -15.97
C HIS A 205 -27.22 1.83 -16.49
N GLY A 206 -26.51 2.58 -15.66
CA GLY A 206 -25.11 2.96 -15.86
C GLY A 206 -24.27 2.59 -14.63
N GLU A 207 -22.95 2.55 -14.78
CA GLU A 207 -22.03 2.29 -13.67
C GLU A 207 -20.87 3.29 -13.70
N LEU A 208 -20.47 3.77 -12.52
CA LEU A 208 -19.25 4.50 -12.29
C LEU A 208 -18.22 3.55 -11.69
N GLN A 209 -17.10 3.35 -12.35
CA GLN A 209 -15.90 2.80 -11.73
C GLN A 209 -14.86 3.90 -11.63
N GLY A 210 -14.52 4.29 -10.40
CA GLY A 210 -13.62 5.40 -10.13
C GLY A 210 -12.44 4.98 -9.26
N LYS A 211 -11.26 5.52 -9.57
CA LYS A 211 -10.11 5.46 -8.68
C LYS A 211 -9.62 6.88 -8.41
N PHE A 212 -9.58 7.25 -7.14
CA PHE A 212 -8.96 8.50 -6.70
C PHE A 212 -7.75 8.17 -5.84
N ILE A 213 -6.75 9.03 -5.86
CA ILE A 213 -5.65 8.97 -4.90
C ILE A 213 -5.80 10.18 -4.00
N ILE A 214 -5.88 9.96 -2.69
CA ILE A 214 -5.95 11.04 -1.71
C ILE A 214 -4.70 10.96 -0.83
N ASN A 215 -4.01 12.09 -0.69
CA ASN A 215 -2.83 12.23 0.13
C ASN A 215 -3.11 13.20 1.30
N ASN A 216 -3.57 12.67 2.43
CA ASN A 216 -3.78 13.46 3.63
C ASN A 216 -2.42 13.86 4.23
N ILE A 217 -1.95 15.07 3.91
CA ILE A 217 -0.70 15.63 4.45
C ILE A 217 -0.89 16.32 5.81
N SER A 218 -2.11 16.34 6.35
CA SER A 218 -2.38 16.97 7.64
C SER A 218 -1.95 16.09 8.81
N SER A 219 -1.71 16.73 9.96
CA SER A 219 -1.38 16.06 11.22
C SER A 219 -2.57 15.38 11.90
N ASN A 220 -3.79 15.50 11.34
CA ASN A 220 -5.01 14.92 11.87
C ASN A 220 -5.71 14.01 10.84
N PRO A 221 -6.55 13.06 11.28
CA PRO A 221 -7.47 12.40 10.36
C PRO A 221 -8.38 13.43 9.67
N LYS A 222 -8.62 13.25 8.37
CA LYS A 222 -9.44 14.15 7.55
C LYS A 222 -10.55 13.39 6.86
N THR A 223 -11.76 13.96 6.86
CA THR A 223 -12.92 13.42 6.18
C THR A 223 -13.09 14.06 4.82
N TYR A 224 -13.21 13.22 3.80
CA TYR A 224 -13.42 13.61 2.41
C TYR A 224 -14.84 13.21 2.02
N TYR A 225 -15.60 14.18 1.53
CA TYR A 225 -17.02 14.03 1.21
C TYR A 225 -17.19 13.74 -0.27
N PHE A 226 -17.96 12.72 -0.62
CA PHE A 226 -18.22 12.33 -1.99
C PHE A 226 -19.35 13.17 -2.59
N PHE A 227 -19.07 13.78 -3.74
CA PHE A 227 -19.99 14.67 -4.44
C PHE A 227 -20.28 14.18 -5.85
N ALA A 228 -21.48 14.52 -6.32
CA ALA A 228 -21.94 14.24 -7.66
C ALA A 228 -22.60 15.49 -8.27
N GLY A 229 -22.30 15.78 -9.53
CA GLY A 229 -22.83 16.96 -10.20
C GLY A 229 -22.22 17.15 -11.59
N SER A 230 -22.32 18.39 -12.08
CA SER A 230 -21.82 18.77 -13.41
C SER A 230 -22.25 17.75 -14.48
N ALA A 231 -23.56 17.46 -14.50
CA ALA A 231 -24.10 16.50 -15.42
C ALA A 231 -24.12 17.06 -16.86
N ASN A 232 -23.95 16.18 -17.83
CA ASN A 232 -24.23 16.45 -19.23
C ASN A 232 -25.40 15.57 -19.67
N VAL A 233 -26.45 16.18 -20.20
CA VAL A 233 -27.73 15.50 -20.43
C VAL A 233 -28.24 15.81 -21.83
N ILE A 234 -28.68 14.76 -22.53
CA ILE A 234 -29.36 14.86 -23.81
C ILE A 234 -30.75 14.25 -23.62
N GLY A 235 -31.78 15.10 -23.57
CA GLY A 235 -33.20 14.73 -23.57
C GLY A 235 -33.76 14.04 -22.32
N TYR A 236 -32.93 13.49 -21.44
CA TYR A 236 -33.38 12.80 -20.23
C TYR A 236 -33.95 13.75 -19.19
N THR A 237 -35.02 13.33 -18.54
CA THR A 237 -35.76 14.14 -17.55
C THR A 237 -36.06 13.41 -16.24
N ASP A 238 -35.86 12.10 -16.19
CA ASP A 238 -36.26 11.30 -15.03
C ASP A 238 -35.21 11.34 -13.93
N PRO A 239 -35.58 11.31 -12.63
CA PRO A 239 -34.62 11.36 -11.55
C PRO A 239 -33.63 10.18 -11.55
N ILE A 240 -32.45 10.41 -10.98
CA ILE A 240 -31.51 9.35 -10.60
C ILE A 240 -31.60 9.19 -9.09
N THR A 241 -32.01 8.02 -8.63
CA THR A 241 -32.28 7.78 -7.21
C THR A 241 -31.09 7.14 -6.50
N ASN A 242 -30.95 7.44 -5.20
CA ASN A 242 -29.96 6.83 -4.31
C ASN A 242 -28.50 6.86 -4.81
N PHE A 243 -28.12 7.85 -5.62
CA PHE A 243 -26.75 7.94 -6.13
C PHE A 243 -25.78 8.19 -4.98
N GLY A 244 -24.66 7.47 -4.98
CA GLY A 244 -23.63 7.63 -3.96
C GLY A 244 -23.98 7.01 -2.61
N GLY A 245 -25.06 6.22 -2.50
CA GLY A 245 -25.53 5.60 -1.25
C GLY A 245 -25.14 4.13 -1.10
N LYS A 246 -25.63 3.42 -0.07
CA LYS A 246 -25.46 1.96 0.11
C LYS A 246 -26.70 1.12 -0.22
N THR A 247 -27.72 1.71 -0.80
CA THR A 247 -29.01 1.05 -0.99
C THR A 247 -28.82 -0.21 -1.86
N TYR A 248 -29.33 -1.35 -1.39
CA TYR A 248 -29.19 -2.68 -2.05
C TYR A 248 -27.77 -3.27 -2.12
N ASN A 249 -26.76 -2.70 -1.43
CA ASN A 249 -25.39 -3.23 -1.36
C ASN A 249 -24.66 -3.38 -2.72
N ILE A 250 -25.02 -2.58 -3.73
CA ILE A 250 -24.38 -2.59 -5.06
C ILE A 250 -23.25 -1.55 -5.14
N ASP A 251 -23.42 -0.46 -4.40
CA ASP A 251 -22.50 0.66 -4.35
C ASP A 251 -21.39 0.40 -3.33
N ILE A 252 -20.13 0.47 -3.77
CA ILE A 252 -18.96 0.12 -2.98
C ILE A 252 -17.97 1.29 -2.99
N MET A 253 -17.43 1.61 -1.81
CA MET A 253 -16.30 2.53 -1.62
C MET A 253 -15.36 1.93 -0.58
N TYR A 254 -14.08 1.80 -0.93
CA TYR A 254 -13.04 1.38 0.02
C TYR A 254 -11.69 2.03 -0.30
N ALA A 255 -10.81 2.05 0.70
CA ALA A 255 -9.48 2.62 0.59
C ALA A 255 -8.40 1.54 0.71
N THR A 256 -7.39 1.64 -0.15
CA THR A 256 -6.18 0.80 -0.12
C THR A 256 -4.99 1.70 0.17
N ARG A 257 -4.24 1.40 1.23
CA ARG A 257 -3.08 2.21 1.62
C ARG A 257 -2.00 2.14 0.54
N VAL A 258 -1.41 3.30 0.23
CA VAL A 258 -0.23 3.44 -0.64
C VAL A 258 0.94 3.80 0.26
N ASN A 259 2.03 3.02 0.16
CA ASN A 259 3.28 3.30 0.86
C ASN A 259 4.02 4.48 0.23
#